data_AF-A0A445KHD7-F1
#
_entry.id   AF-A0A445KHD7-F1
#
_cell.length_a   1.000
_cell.length_b   1.000
_cell.length_c   1.000
_cell.angle_alpha   90.00
_cell.angle_beta   90.00
_cell.angle_gamma   90.00
#
_symmetry.space_group_name_H-M   'P 1'
#
loop_
_entity.id
_entity.type
_entity.pdbx_description
1 polymer ?
#
loop_
_entity_poly.entity_id
_entity_poly.type
_entity_poly.pdbx_seq_one_letter_code
_entity_poly.pdbx_strand_id
1 'polypeptide(L)'
;MLVKSLSLHSHAFSSCSFSASEIGTNPSWVPLKSLNSLCCSSKPRKLCRFLCLSTQNGGFRENSGEVGLGDAVIIVDHGSRRKESNLMLIILFWMSDEFVEMFKHKTGYEIVEPAHMELAEPSIRDAFQSCVEQGAHRIIVSPFFLSPGRHWTQDIPSLSAEAAKEHPDVSYIVTAPLGLHELLVDVVNDRIKHCLKHVAGDADECSVCSGTGKCRLY
;
A
#
# COMPACT_ATOMS: atom_id res chain seq x y z
N MET A 1 -38.59 44.31 22.71
CA MET A 1 -38.83 44.76 21.32
C MET A 1 -37.46 44.82 20.65
N LEU A 2 -37.08 44.07 19.62
CA LEU A 2 -37.79 43.36 18.57
C LEU A 2 -36.99 42.08 18.26
N VAL A 3 -37.67 40.93 18.25
CA VAL A 3 -37.18 39.69 17.62
C VAL A 3 -37.50 39.81 16.13
N LYS A 4 -36.52 39.61 15.24
CA LYS A 4 -36.78 39.37 13.82
C LYS A 4 -36.52 37.91 13.52
N SER A 5 -37.55 37.32 12.92
CA SER A 5 -37.76 35.91 12.64
C SER A 5 -37.82 35.72 11.12
N LEU A 6 -37.33 34.55 10.68
CA LEU A 6 -37.61 33.82 9.44
C LEU A 6 -37.20 34.43 8.09
N SER A 7 -36.38 33.66 7.34
CA SER A 7 -36.84 33.02 6.10
C SER A 7 -35.76 32.07 5.56
N LEU A 8 -36.12 30.78 5.44
CA LEU A 8 -35.44 29.76 4.65
C LEU A 8 -35.82 29.96 3.19
N HIS A 9 -34.87 30.01 2.26
CA HIS A 9 -35.11 29.84 0.83
C HIS A 9 -34.25 28.71 0.28
N SER A 10 -34.93 27.60 0.00
CA SER A 10 -34.50 26.51 -0.86
C SER A 10 -34.47 26.99 -2.31
N HIS A 11 -33.33 26.87 -2.99
CA HIS A 11 -33.26 27.04 -4.44
C HIS A 11 -33.00 25.72 -5.15
N ALA A 12 -33.85 25.51 -6.14
CA ALA A 12 -34.07 24.30 -6.90
C ALA A 12 -32.94 24.03 -7.91
N PHE A 13 -32.75 22.74 -8.19
CA PHE A 13 -32.03 22.23 -9.34
C PHE A 13 -32.63 22.80 -10.63
N SER A 14 -31.80 23.47 -11.43
CA SER A 14 -32.14 23.90 -12.79
C SER A 14 -31.47 22.97 -13.79
N SER A 15 -32.27 22.14 -14.45
CA SER A 15 -31.90 21.33 -15.61
C SER A 15 -31.79 22.22 -16.85
N CYS A 16 -30.59 22.35 -17.42
CA CYS A 16 -30.41 23.00 -18.72
C CYS A 16 -30.60 21.99 -19.85
N SER A 17 -31.65 22.22 -20.63
CA SER A 17 -31.92 21.63 -21.94
C SER A 17 -31.05 22.33 -23.00
N PHE A 18 -30.39 21.58 -23.88
CA PHE A 18 -29.70 22.15 -25.05
C PHE A 18 -30.30 21.56 -26.33
N SER A 19 -30.76 22.45 -27.22
CA SER A 19 -31.25 22.14 -28.56
C SER A 19 -30.09 22.07 -29.56
N ALA A 20 -30.16 21.14 -30.51
CA ALA A 20 -29.21 21.02 -31.61
C ALA A 20 -29.79 21.58 -32.93
N SER A 21 -28.95 22.30 -33.67
CA SER A 21 -29.04 22.54 -35.12
C SER A 21 -27.61 22.79 -35.64
N GLU A 22 -26.98 21.80 -36.29
CA GLU A 22 -26.71 21.72 -37.75
C GLU A 22 -25.57 22.64 -38.23
N ILE A 23 -24.61 22.33 -39.11
CA ILE A 23 -24.14 21.16 -39.89
C ILE A 23 -22.68 21.51 -40.28
N GLY A 24 -21.77 20.54 -40.30
CA GLY A 24 -20.39 20.76 -40.78
C GLY A 24 -19.56 19.47 -40.89
N THR A 25 -19.89 18.66 -41.89
CA THR A 25 -19.06 17.65 -42.62
C THR A 25 -17.97 16.84 -41.87
N ASN A 26 -18.28 15.54 -41.69
CA ASN A 26 -17.39 14.39 -41.42
C ASN A 26 -16.47 14.06 -42.64
N PRO A 27 -15.42 13.20 -42.57
CA PRO A 27 -15.38 11.84 -41.96
C PRO A 27 -14.06 11.55 -41.17
N SER A 28 -13.86 10.50 -40.38
CA SER A 28 -14.54 9.26 -39.96
C SER A 28 -13.89 8.85 -38.61
N TRP A 29 -14.61 8.30 -37.64
CA TRP A 29 -14.60 6.87 -37.29
C TRP A 29 -15.71 6.59 -36.24
N VAL A 30 -16.25 5.38 -36.31
CA VAL A 30 -17.56 4.93 -35.81
C VAL A 30 -17.57 4.63 -34.30
N PRO A 31 -18.58 5.07 -33.50
CA PRO A 31 -18.78 4.63 -32.12
C PRO A 31 -19.88 3.55 -32.01
N LEU A 32 -19.59 2.42 -31.35
CA LEU A 32 -20.58 1.38 -31.07
C LEU A 32 -21.31 1.64 -29.74
N LYS A 33 -22.53 2.16 -29.90
CA LYS A 33 -23.78 1.96 -29.14
C LYS A 33 -23.74 1.55 -27.65
N SER A 34 -24.31 2.45 -26.85
CA SER A 34 -25.12 2.17 -25.66
C SER A 34 -26.37 1.33 -26.01
N LEU A 35 -26.68 0.34 -25.17
CA LEU A 35 -28.01 -0.23 -25.03
C LEU A 35 -28.32 -0.35 -23.53
N ASN A 36 -29.42 0.31 -23.15
CA ASN A 36 -29.97 0.35 -21.81
C ASN A 36 -30.62 -0.98 -21.38
N SER A 37 -30.69 -1.13 -20.06
CA SER A 37 -31.62 -1.91 -19.25
C SER A 37 -31.59 -3.44 -19.36
N LEU A 38 -31.22 -4.10 -18.26
CA LEU A 38 -32.13 -5.01 -17.55
C LEU A 38 -31.73 -5.10 -16.07
N CYS A 39 -32.73 -5.06 -15.21
CA CYS A 39 -32.63 -5.10 -13.76
C CYS A 39 -32.60 -6.55 -13.24
N CYS A 40 -31.96 -6.74 -12.07
CA CYS A 40 -32.04 -7.87 -11.12
C CYS A 40 -31.76 -9.32 -11.60
N SER A 41 -30.70 -9.95 -11.05
CA SER A 41 -30.82 -11.06 -10.07
C SER A 41 -29.50 -11.85 -9.89
N SER A 42 -29.25 -12.21 -8.63
CA SER A 42 -28.24 -13.05 -7.98
C SER A 42 -27.42 -14.14 -8.73
N LYS A 43 -26.08 -14.12 -8.46
CA LYS A 43 -25.09 -15.23 -8.28
C LYS A 43 -24.64 -16.06 -9.52
N PRO A 44 -23.52 -16.84 -9.47
CA PRO A 44 -22.47 -17.00 -8.44
C PRO A 44 -20.99 -16.84 -8.91
N ARG A 45 -20.10 -16.78 -7.92
CA ARG A 45 -18.63 -16.79 -7.99
C ARG A 45 -18.08 -18.05 -8.68
N LYS A 46 -17.18 -17.91 -9.67
CA LYS A 46 -16.09 -18.85 -10.03
C LYS A 46 -15.37 -18.36 -11.30
N LEU A 47 -14.27 -17.60 -11.16
CA LEU A 47 -13.12 -17.70 -12.07
C LEU A 47 -11.94 -16.85 -11.55
N CYS A 48 -11.09 -17.45 -10.71
CA CYS A 48 -9.66 -17.19 -10.73
C CYS A 48 -8.97 -18.29 -9.91
N ARG A 49 -8.55 -19.37 -10.57
CA ARG A 49 -7.80 -20.47 -9.97
C ARG A 49 -6.69 -20.88 -10.93
N PHE A 50 -5.62 -20.09 -10.98
CA PHE A 50 -4.32 -20.34 -11.63
C PHE A 50 -3.39 -19.24 -11.09
N LEU A 51 -2.25 -19.43 -10.41
CA LEU A 51 -1.36 -20.55 -10.15
C LEU A 51 -0.95 -20.55 -8.67
N CYS A 52 -1.14 -21.66 -7.96
CA CYS A 52 -0.31 -22.03 -6.81
C CYS A 52 0.17 -23.45 -7.10
N LEU A 53 1.47 -23.63 -7.36
CA LEU A 53 2.06 -24.97 -7.39
C LEU A 53 2.13 -25.49 -5.96
N SER A 54 1.25 -26.43 -5.63
CA SER A 54 1.29 -27.19 -4.39
C SER A 54 2.21 -28.40 -4.57
N THR A 55 3.39 -28.39 -3.94
CA THR A 55 4.10 -29.61 -3.56
C THR A 55 3.52 -30.10 -2.24
N GLN A 56 3.07 -31.36 -2.21
CA GLN A 56 2.50 -31.99 -1.02
C GLN A 56 3.64 -32.40 -0.07
N ASN A 57 3.65 -31.87 1.14
CA ASN A 57 3.89 -32.60 2.40
C ASN A 57 3.81 -31.64 3.60
N GLY A 58 3.01 -31.99 4.60
CA GLY A 58 2.87 -31.26 5.87
C GLY A 58 1.64 -30.35 5.89
N GLY A 59 0.59 -30.77 6.59
CA GLY A 59 -0.72 -30.12 6.58
C GLY A 59 -0.70 -28.67 7.06
N PHE A 60 -1.20 -27.76 6.21
CA PHE A 60 -1.76 -26.49 6.64
C PHE A 60 -2.94 -26.81 7.57
N ARG A 61 -2.73 -26.76 8.88
CA ARG A 61 -3.83 -26.65 9.83
C ARG A 61 -4.51 -25.31 9.55
N GLU A 62 -5.83 -25.33 9.40
CA GLU A 62 -6.68 -24.15 9.29
C GLU A 62 -6.38 -23.23 10.48
N ASN A 63 -5.53 -22.22 10.25
CA ASN A 63 -5.54 -21.00 11.03
C ASN A 63 -6.23 -19.97 10.14
N SER A 64 -7.23 -19.29 10.71
CA SER A 64 -7.94 -18.17 10.11
C SER A 64 -6.95 -17.23 9.42
N GLY A 65 -7.36 -16.53 8.36
CA GLY A 65 -6.54 -15.52 7.68
C GLY A 65 -6.19 -14.29 8.54
N GLU A 66 -6.11 -14.47 9.85
CA GLU A 66 -5.76 -13.52 10.88
C GLU A 66 -4.36 -13.81 11.41
N VAL A 67 -3.75 -12.77 11.94
CA VAL A 67 -2.40 -12.77 12.51
C VAL A 67 -2.39 -13.54 13.82
N GLY A 68 -1.51 -14.54 13.93
CA GLY A 68 -1.31 -15.32 15.16
C GLY A 68 -0.13 -14.81 15.99
N LEU A 69 -0.12 -15.15 17.28
CA LEU A 69 0.94 -14.83 18.25
C LEU A 69 2.35 -15.37 17.88
N GLY A 70 2.46 -16.21 16.85
CA GLY A 70 3.73 -16.75 16.35
C GLY A 70 4.09 -16.25 14.95
N ASP A 71 3.40 -15.21 14.46
CA ASP A 71 3.66 -14.59 13.17
C ASP A 71 4.66 -13.43 13.30
N ALA A 72 5.65 -13.41 12.43
CA ALA A 72 6.55 -12.28 12.25
C ALA A 72 6.40 -11.67 10.86
N VAL A 73 6.67 -10.37 10.74
CA VAL A 73 6.68 -9.65 9.46
C VAL A 73 8.08 -9.15 9.16
N ILE A 74 8.57 -9.42 7.95
CA ILE A 74 9.78 -8.81 7.42
C ILE A 74 9.37 -7.78 6.38
N ILE A 75 9.73 -6.51 6.59
CA ILE A 75 9.44 -5.41 5.66
C ILE A 75 10.67 -5.18 4.79
N VAL A 76 10.57 -5.48 3.50
CA VAL A 76 11.72 -5.49 2.58
C VAL A 76 11.67 -4.30 1.62
N ASP A 77 12.73 -3.49 1.58
CA ASP A 77 12.96 -2.57 0.46
C ASP A 77 14.25 -2.91 -0.33
N HIS A 78 14.67 -2.02 -1.23
CA HIS A 78 15.90 -2.23 -2.01
C HIS A 78 17.18 -2.00 -1.18
N GLY A 79 17.06 -1.25 -0.09
CA GLY A 79 18.13 -0.47 0.50
C GLY A 79 18.51 0.72 -0.39
N SER A 80 19.44 1.53 0.11
CA SER A 80 19.99 2.70 -0.56
C SER A 80 21.47 2.84 -0.23
N ARG A 81 22.22 3.39 -1.18
CA ARG A 81 23.62 3.78 -0.93
C ARG A 81 23.74 4.99 -0.01
N ARG A 82 22.64 5.76 0.15
CA ARG A 82 22.56 6.87 1.12
C ARG A 82 22.07 6.31 2.44
N LYS A 83 22.91 6.39 3.47
CA LYS A 83 22.60 5.83 4.80
C LYS A 83 21.30 6.41 5.35
N GLU A 84 21.07 7.72 5.15
CA GLU A 84 19.89 8.42 5.63
C GLU A 84 18.58 7.86 5.05
N SER A 85 18.61 7.28 3.85
CA SER A 85 17.43 6.65 3.25
C SER A 85 17.13 5.29 3.89
N ASN A 86 18.16 4.55 4.28
CA ASN A 86 18.01 3.28 5.00
C ASN A 86 17.45 3.52 6.40
N LEU A 87 17.74 4.69 6.99
CA LEU A 87 17.22 5.08 8.30
C LEU A 87 15.69 5.14 8.37
N MET A 88 15.01 5.29 7.23
CA MET A 88 13.55 5.29 7.20
C MET A 88 12.95 3.91 7.57
N LEU A 89 13.69 2.81 7.32
CA LEU A 89 13.33 1.46 7.78
C LEU A 89 14.16 1.00 8.98
N ILE A 90 15.36 1.57 9.17
CA ILE A 90 16.34 1.15 10.19
C ILE A 90 16.91 2.35 10.93
N ILE A 91 16.34 2.78 12.04
CA ILE A 91 17.08 3.68 12.92
C ILE A 91 18.05 2.86 13.76
N LEU A 92 19.26 2.74 13.22
CA LEU A 92 20.44 2.36 13.97
C LEU A 92 20.60 3.32 15.15
N PHE A 93 20.27 2.77 16.32
CA PHE A 93 20.77 3.06 17.64
C PHE A 93 19.90 3.88 18.59
N TRP A 94 19.24 4.99 18.25
CA TRP A 94 18.35 5.66 19.21
C TRP A 94 17.22 6.41 18.51
N MET A 95 15.99 6.11 18.94
CA MET A 95 14.69 6.67 18.53
C MET A 95 14.11 6.17 17.19
N SER A 96 13.36 5.07 17.30
CA SER A 96 12.23 4.62 16.46
C SER A 96 12.48 4.40 14.98
N ASP A 97 12.51 3.14 14.55
CA ASP A 97 12.14 2.74 13.19
C ASP A 97 10.72 3.27 12.89
N GLU A 98 10.60 4.49 12.36
CA GLU A 98 9.31 5.20 12.34
C GLU A 98 8.22 4.38 11.66
N PHE A 99 8.56 3.65 10.59
CA PHE A 99 7.62 2.78 9.91
C PHE A 99 7.36 1.46 10.64
N VAL A 100 8.39 0.76 11.13
CA VAL A 100 8.22 -0.53 11.82
C VAL A 100 7.46 -0.34 13.13
N GLU A 101 7.79 0.66 13.94
CA GLU A 101 7.11 0.95 15.20
C GLU A 101 5.67 1.43 14.95
N MET A 102 5.46 2.30 13.97
CA MET A 102 4.11 2.68 13.55
C MET A 102 3.31 1.47 13.06
N PHE A 103 3.96 0.56 12.31
CA PHE A 103 3.33 -0.65 11.82
C PHE A 103 2.92 -1.55 13.00
N LYS A 104 3.85 -1.88 13.92
CA LYS A 104 3.57 -2.64 15.14
C LYS A 104 2.40 -2.03 15.91
N HIS A 105 2.46 -0.73 16.20
CA HIS A 105 1.41 -0.03 16.95
C HIS A 105 0.04 -0.04 16.25
N LYS A 106 0.01 0.07 14.91
CA LYS A 106 -1.25 0.09 14.14
C LYS A 106 -1.85 -1.30 13.89
N THR A 107 -1.03 -2.34 13.87
CA THR A 107 -1.43 -3.67 13.39
C THR A 107 -1.45 -4.74 14.50
N GLY A 108 -0.68 -4.54 15.57
CA GLY A 108 -0.55 -5.51 16.66
C GLY A 108 0.42 -6.65 16.39
N TYR A 109 1.18 -6.66 15.29
CA TYR A 109 2.29 -7.60 15.14
C TYR A 109 3.36 -7.30 16.18
N GLU A 110 3.78 -8.33 16.93
CA GLU A 110 4.80 -8.20 17.97
C GLU A 110 6.22 -8.24 17.38
N ILE A 111 6.44 -9.13 16.40
CA ILE A 111 7.72 -9.34 15.74
C ILE A 111 7.65 -8.71 14.34
N VAL A 112 8.37 -7.61 14.14
CA VAL A 112 8.48 -6.93 12.84
C VAL A 112 9.92 -6.48 12.66
N GLU A 113 10.55 -6.96 11.59
CA GLU A 113 11.96 -6.71 11.27
C GLU A 113 12.07 -6.00 9.91
N PRO A 114 12.90 -4.95 9.78
CA PRO A 114 13.25 -4.39 8.48
C PRO A 114 14.26 -5.30 7.77
N ALA A 115 14.27 -5.28 6.44
CA ALA A 115 15.31 -5.90 5.63
C ALA A 115 15.56 -5.13 4.33
N HIS A 116 16.77 -5.28 3.80
CA HIS A 116 17.21 -4.70 2.55
C HIS A 116 17.62 -5.81 1.59
N MET A 117 17.24 -5.66 0.32
CA MET A 117 17.49 -6.68 -0.70
C MET A 117 18.97 -6.73 -1.14
N GLU A 118 19.62 -5.59 -1.38
CA GLU A 118 20.98 -5.60 -1.96
C GLU A 118 21.90 -4.45 -1.54
N LEU A 119 21.37 -3.28 -1.11
CA LEU A 119 22.17 -2.07 -0.96
C LEU A 119 22.59 -1.73 0.47
N ALA A 120 22.06 -2.44 1.47
CA ALA A 120 22.29 -2.16 2.88
C ALA A 120 21.98 -3.39 3.73
N GLU A 121 22.29 -3.30 5.03
CA GLU A 121 21.98 -4.30 6.05
C GLU A 121 20.88 -3.78 6.98
N PRO A 122 20.06 -4.66 7.60
CA PRO A 122 20.16 -6.12 7.57
C PRO A 122 19.60 -6.72 6.29
N SER A 123 20.19 -7.85 5.87
CA SER A 123 19.70 -8.63 4.75
C SER A 123 18.39 -9.36 5.10
N ILE A 124 17.70 -9.89 4.09
CA ILE A 124 16.53 -10.76 4.30
C ILE A 124 16.89 -11.96 5.19
N ARG A 125 18.10 -12.49 5.07
CA ARG A 125 18.58 -13.63 5.87
C ARG A 125 18.71 -13.24 7.34
N ASP A 126 19.30 -12.08 7.62
CA ASP A 126 19.50 -11.60 9.00
C ASP A 126 18.16 -11.30 9.67
N ALA A 127 17.23 -10.67 8.96
CA ALA A 127 15.87 -10.42 9.46
C ALA A 127 15.10 -11.73 9.70
N PHE A 128 15.27 -12.73 8.84
CA PHE A 128 14.66 -14.04 9.01
C PHE A 128 15.19 -14.74 10.27
N GLN A 129 16.51 -14.78 10.44
CA GLN A 129 17.14 -15.31 11.65
C GLN A 129 16.63 -14.59 12.91
N SER A 130 16.59 -13.25 12.90
CA SER A 130 16.09 -12.43 14.01
C SER A 130 14.64 -12.78 14.37
N CYS A 131 13.76 -12.95 13.38
CA CYS A 131 12.38 -13.38 13.61
C CYS A 131 12.32 -14.75 14.30
N VAL A 132 13.14 -15.70 13.86
CA VAL A 132 13.18 -17.06 14.45
C VAL A 132 13.71 -17.03 15.88
N GLU A 133 14.75 -16.25 16.16
CA GLU A 133 15.29 -16.06 17.51
C GLU A 133 14.27 -15.45 18.47
N GLN A 134 13.37 -14.61 17.96
CA GLN A 134 12.25 -14.04 18.70
C GLN A 134 11.06 -15.00 18.87
N GLY A 135 11.13 -16.22 18.32
CA GLY A 135 10.13 -17.27 18.50
C GLY A 135 9.07 -17.36 17.40
N ALA A 136 9.31 -16.78 16.22
CA ALA A 136 8.38 -16.88 15.10
C ALA A 136 8.30 -18.32 14.55
N HIS A 137 7.06 -18.78 14.29
CA HIS A 137 6.77 -20.06 13.63
C HIS A 137 6.22 -19.88 12.21
N ARG A 138 5.82 -18.65 11.86
CA ARG A 138 5.43 -18.24 10.51
C ARG A 138 5.98 -16.84 10.20
N ILE A 139 6.63 -16.69 9.06
CA ILE A 139 7.26 -15.42 8.63
C ILE A 139 6.57 -14.89 7.37
N ILE A 140 6.15 -13.64 7.40
CA ILE A 140 5.46 -12.93 6.32
C ILE A 140 6.45 -11.91 5.74
N VAL A 141 7.00 -12.21 4.57
CA VAL A 141 7.93 -11.31 3.87
C VAL A 141 7.14 -10.36 2.98
N SER A 142 7.13 -9.08 3.33
CA SER A 142 6.31 -8.04 2.71
C SER A 142 7.16 -7.01 1.98
N PRO A 143 7.18 -7.00 0.62
CA PRO A 143 7.91 -6.00 -0.14
C PRO A 143 7.29 -4.60 -0.05
N PHE A 144 8.09 -3.62 0.35
CA PHE A 144 7.74 -2.20 0.42
C PHE A 144 8.00 -1.48 -0.93
N PHE A 145 7.39 -1.99 -2.01
CA PHE A 145 7.57 -1.47 -3.37
C PHE A 145 6.26 -0.92 -3.96
N LEU A 146 6.33 0.23 -4.65
CA LEU A 146 5.17 0.84 -5.32
C LEU A 146 4.79 0.16 -6.65
N SER A 147 5.72 -0.57 -7.27
CA SER A 147 5.49 -1.20 -8.58
C SER A 147 5.97 -2.65 -8.58
N PRO A 148 5.24 -3.56 -9.25
CA PRO A 148 5.72 -4.92 -9.49
C PRO A 148 6.91 -4.90 -10.47
N GLY A 149 7.90 -5.75 -10.23
CA GLY A 149 9.10 -5.87 -11.06
C GLY A 149 9.87 -7.15 -10.73
N ARG A 150 11.02 -7.36 -11.39
CA ARG A 150 11.85 -8.56 -11.22
C ARG A 150 12.14 -8.86 -9.75
N HIS A 151 12.47 -7.82 -8.99
CA HIS A 151 12.80 -7.89 -7.56
C HIS A 151 11.72 -8.57 -6.71
N TRP A 152 10.45 -8.25 -6.96
CA TRP A 152 9.35 -8.92 -6.28
C TRP A 152 9.11 -10.34 -6.82
N THR A 153 9.14 -10.53 -8.14
CA THR A 153 8.76 -11.82 -8.75
C THR A 153 9.81 -12.92 -8.62
N GLN A 154 11.09 -12.57 -8.38
CA GLN A 154 12.21 -13.50 -8.45
C GLN A 154 13.14 -13.34 -7.25
N ASP A 155 13.68 -12.13 -7.03
CA ASP A 155 14.79 -11.94 -6.08
C ASP A 155 14.34 -12.15 -4.63
N ILE A 156 13.28 -11.48 -4.16
CA ILE A 156 12.76 -11.65 -2.79
C ILE A 156 12.31 -13.10 -2.52
N PRO A 157 11.52 -13.76 -3.40
CA PRO A 157 11.20 -15.17 -3.24
C PRO A 157 12.42 -16.07 -3.14
N SER A 158 13.44 -15.84 -3.97
CA SER A 158 14.68 -16.63 -3.94
C SER A 158 15.44 -16.42 -2.63
N LEU A 159 15.66 -15.16 -2.22
CA LEU A 159 16.38 -14.83 -0.99
C LEU A 159 15.66 -15.36 0.26
N SER A 160 14.33 -15.25 0.29
CA SER A 160 13.51 -15.80 1.38
C SER A 160 13.59 -17.33 1.43
N ALA A 161 13.57 -17.99 0.27
CA ALA A 161 13.72 -19.44 0.19
C ALA A 161 15.10 -19.92 0.65
N GLU A 162 16.17 -19.19 0.32
CA GLU A 162 17.51 -19.50 0.82
C GLU A 162 17.60 -19.35 2.34
N ALA A 163 17.09 -18.26 2.91
CA ALA A 163 17.06 -18.06 4.36
C ALA A 163 16.25 -19.16 5.09
N ALA A 164 15.10 -19.56 4.53
CA ALA A 164 14.26 -20.59 5.12
C ALA A 164 14.91 -21.99 5.18
N LYS A 165 15.94 -22.28 4.36
CA LYS A 165 16.66 -23.57 4.42
C LYS A 165 17.34 -23.81 5.78
N GLU A 166 17.69 -22.73 6.48
CA GLU A 166 18.31 -22.80 7.81
C GLU A 166 17.27 -23.07 8.92
N HIS A 167 15.98 -22.95 8.61
CA HIS A 167 14.86 -23.02 9.56
C HIS A 167 13.70 -23.89 9.06
N PRO A 168 13.89 -25.22 8.91
CA PRO A 168 12.91 -26.11 8.26
C PRO A 168 11.56 -26.19 8.99
N ASP A 169 11.50 -25.86 10.28
CA ASP A 169 10.28 -25.87 11.09
C ASP A 169 9.48 -24.55 11.01
N VAL A 170 9.99 -23.54 10.30
CA VAL A 170 9.38 -22.22 10.18
C VAL A 170 8.76 -22.07 8.80
N SER A 171 7.44 -21.85 8.77
CA SER A 171 6.74 -21.58 7.53
C SER A 171 6.94 -20.13 7.08
N TYR A 172 6.89 -19.85 5.78
CA TYR A 172 6.96 -18.48 5.30
C TYR A 172 6.09 -18.23 4.06
N ILE A 173 5.73 -16.97 3.84
CA ILE A 173 5.05 -16.49 2.64
C ILE A 173 5.70 -15.18 2.16
N VAL A 174 5.66 -14.93 0.86
CA VAL A 174 6.01 -13.63 0.27
C VAL A 174 4.74 -12.98 -0.25
N THR A 175 4.45 -11.77 0.19
CA THR A 175 3.21 -11.07 -0.21
C THR A 175 3.36 -10.36 -1.55
N ALA A 176 2.24 -9.85 -2.06
CA ALA A 176 2.29 -8.82 -3.09
C ALA A 176 2.98 -7.56 -2.54
N PRO A 177 3.66 -6.76 -3.39
CA PRO A 177 4.15 -5.45 -3.00
C PRO A 177 2.97 -4.50 -2.81
N LEU A 178 3.21 -3.28 -2.31
CA LEU A 178 2.17 -2.26 -2.17
C LEU A 178 1.40 -2.03 -3.48
N GLY A 179 2.14 -1.91 -4.60
CA GLY A 179 1.55 -1.87 -5.93
C GLY A 179 0.48 -0.78 -6.11
N LEU A 180 -0.51 -1.06 -6.97
CA LEU A 180 -1.70 -0.22 -7.09
C LEU A 180 -2.71 -0.62 -6.03
N HIS A 181 -2.82 0.19 -4.98
CA HIS A 181 -3.74 -0.02 -3.88
C HIS A 181 -4.55 1.26 -3.61
N GLU A 182 -5.85 1.15 -3.33
CA GLU A 182 -6.73 2.31 -3.13
C GLU A 182 -6.24 3.23 -2.02
N LEU A 183 -5.76 2.67 -0.89
CA LEU A 183 -5.18 3.45 0.21
C LEU A 183 -3.96 4.31 -0.20
N LEU A 184 -3.21 3.94 -1.25
CA LEU A 184 -2.14 4.81 -1.74
C LEU A 184 -2.68 6.07 -2.41
N VAL A 185 -3.87 6.00 -3.01
CA VAL A 185 -4.55 7.19 -3.55
C VAL A 185 -4.84 8.18 -2.42
N ASP A 186 -5.30 7.68 -1.28
CA ASP A 186 -5.57 8.51 -0.10
C ASP A 186 -4.30 9.16 0.43
N VAL A 187 -3.21 8.39 0.56
CA VAL A 187 -1.89 8.91 1.00
C VAL A 187 -1.37 10.00 0.06
N VAL A 188 -1.49 9.79 -1.25
CA VAL A 188 -1.07 10.79 -2.24
C VAL A 188 -1.91 12.06 -2.15
N ASN A 189 -3.24 11.91 -2.07
CA ASN A 189 -4.17 13.04 -1.96
C ASN A 189 -3.97 13.82 -0.65
N ASP A 190 -3.70 13.13 0.46
CA ASP A 190 -3.38 13.74 1.76
C ASP A 190 -2.13 14.61 1.67
N ARG A 191 -1.04 14.09 1.08
CA ARG A 191 0.19 14.86 0.84
C ARG A 191 -0.06 16.10 -0.03
N ILE A 192 -0.83 15.97 -1.12
CA ILE A 192 -1.18 17.10 -2.00
C ILE A 192 -1.95 18.17 -1.21
N LYS A 193 -2.99 17.78 -0.49
CA LYS A 193 -3.81 18.70 0.31
C LYS A 193 -2.99 19.43 1.36
N HIS A 194 -2.08 18.72 2.03
CA HIS A 194 -1.19 19.32 3.01
C HIS A 194 -0.27 20.37 2.37
N CYS A 195 0.38 20.04 1.25
CA CYS A 195 1.24 20.98 0.54
C CYS A 195 0.48 22.21 0.02
N LEU A 196 -0.76 22.05 -0.46
CA LEU A 196 -1.60 23.17 -0.89
C LEU A 196 -1.97 24.10 0.28
N LYS A 197 -2.34 23.54 1.44
CA LYS A 197 -2.59 24.33 2.66
C LYS A 197 -1.33 25.08 3.10
N HIS A 198 -0.18 24.43 3.07
CA HIS A 198 1.08 25.05 3.44
C HIS A 198 1.38 26.27 2.55
N VAL A 199 1.29 26.09 1.24
CA VAL A 199 1.48 27.15 0.25
C VAL A 199 0.47 28.29 0.40
N ALA A 200 -0.76 28.01 0.84
CA ALA A 200 -1.78 29.01 1.12
C ALA A 200 -1.55 29.77 2.45
N GLY A 201 -0.62 29.33 3.29
CA GLY A 201 -0.37 29.89 4.61
C GLY A 201 -1.22 29.29 5.73
N ASP A 202 -1.95 28.21 5.45
CA ASP A 202 -2.87 27.55 6.39
C ASP A 202 -2.23 26.37 7.15
N ALA A 203 -0.97 26.04 6.86
CA ALA A 203 -0.22 24.97 7.52
C ALA A 203 1.30 25.23 7.49
N ASP A 204 2.02 24.64 8.45
CA ASP A 204 3.48 24.60 8.45
C ASP A 204 4.03 23.70 7.34
N GLU A 205 5.35 23.72 7.13
CA GLU A 205 6.02 22.80 6.21
C GLU A 205 5.85 21.35 6.68
N CYS A 206 5.63 20.42 5.73
CA CYS A 206 5.56 19.00 6.08
C CYS A 206 6.94 18.47 6.45
N SER A 207 6.99 17.38 7.23
CA SER A 207 8.24 16.75 7.69
C SER A 207 9.23 16.40 6.56
N VAL A 208 8.74 16.19 5.34
CA VAL A 208 9.57 15.84 4.16
C VAL A 208 10.15 17.07 3.47
N CYS A 209 9.42 18.19 3.44
CA CYS A 209 9.83 19.39 2.70
C CYS A 209 10.35 20.51 3.61
N SER A 210 10.24 20.35 4.92
CA SER A 210 10.70 21.31 5.92
C SER A 210 12.16 21.74 5.67
N GLY A 211 12.40 23.04 5.60
CA GLY A 211 13.72 23.63 5.37
C GLY A 211 14.27 23.49 3.94
N THR A 212 13.53 22.85 3.02
CA THR A 212 14.00 22.66 1.63
C THR A 212 13.58 23.76 0.69
N GLY A 213 12.56 24.55 1.05
CA GLY A 213 11.97 25.58 0.20
C GLY A 213 11.29 25.05 -1.08
N LYS A 214 11.03 23.74 -1.17
CA LYS A 214 10.47 23.09 -2.38
C LYS A 214 8.96 23.25 -2.56
N CYS A 215 8.22 23.52 -1.48
CA CYS A 215 6.77 23.73 -1.56
C CYS A 215 6.47 25.20 -1.87
N ARG A 216 6.66 25.60 -3.13
CA ARG A 216 6.35 26.96 -3.62
C ARG A 216 5.48 26.89 -4.87
N LEU A 217 4.63 27.90 -5.06
CA LEU A 217 3.98 28.15 -6.35
C LEU A 217 4.99 28.82 -7.27
N TYR A 218 5.03 28.37 -8.51
CA TYR A 218 5.83 28.94 -9.59
C TYR A 218 4.90 29.63 -10.59
#